data_AF-A0A812NHW3-F1
#
_entry.id   AF-A0A812NHW3-F1
#
_cell.length_a   1.000
_cell.length_b   1.000
_cell.length_c   1.000
_cell.angle_alpha   90.00
_cell.angle_beta   90.00
_cell.angle_gamma   90.00
#
_symmetry.space_group_name_H-M   'P 1'
#
loop_
_entity.id
_entity.type
_entity.pdbx_description
1 polymer ?
#
loop_
_entity_poly.entity_id
_entity_poly.type
_entity_poly.pdbx_seq_one_letter_code
_entity_poly.pdbx_strand_id
1 'polypeptide(L)'
;MQSSALLVLALLPCYDASSYRRTKMTFIEEQMSMQMKLMTPERATLNNIEASILNMAKARKEGGDQAATNLTSFLDQIQELIDKTMKANIQTRLLDLQEAGGTLEPSGTCTHPNDTEYVPTLVDLDKLHSQCRSSQDSMWSGYEQTCIIERQIYENEIKAICDKYKSVNVFPNPTTSCMMMEGTKVPTIGNYLLAAEAFFTERYDLVKEWKDKCDNATNTPFANEELCKQKICLYYDKKISCDKTQETFEQKSCDLHKEYTCSKYSDCYDQKKEIYNSVVSLAKENEVAAKAEWRAVKRIECLVNALRSPQGEVEEAINSCKGKIYATTPVELVYKGDAPAARSCTEVYLQPGSAVFSSTWYAGLPSQTPAASCASSCCMAEAFNPTYPDGAACPYVSSAPTTTTTTTESTTTTTTTAAAAAMFSAPVFGGFSFGGLPGIRR
;
A
#
# COMPACT_ATOMS: atom_id res chain seq x y z
N MET A 1 -15.28 54.05 19.07
CA MET A 1 -15.80 53.97 17.68
C MET A 1 -15.76 52.51 17.26
N GLN A 2 -16.94 51.92 17.14
CA GLN A 2 -17.19 50.54 16.73
C GLN A 2 -17.06 50.38 15.21
N SER A 3 -16.58 49.22 14.77
CA SER A 3 -16.92 48.49 13.52
C SER A 3 -15.93 47.33 13.40
N SER A 4 -16.25 46.09 13.75
CA SER A 4 -17.23 45.17 13.13
C SER A 4 -17.03 45.02 11.62
N ALA A 5 -16.23 44.01 11.23
CA ALA A 5 -16.30 43.40 9.90
C ALA A 5 -16.42 41.89 10.07
N LEU A 6 -17.56 41.39 9.61
CA LEU A 6 -18.11 40.06 9.80
C LEU A 6 -17.41 38.99 8.96
N LEU A 7 -17.36 37.80 9.57
CA LEU A 7 -17.40 36.47 8.95
C LEU A 7 -18.18 36.43 7.63
N VAL A 8 -17.53 35.92 6.57
CA VAL A 8 -18.20 35.18 5.49
C VAL A 8 -17.53 33.81 5.42
N LEU A 9 -18.01 32.91 6.26
CA LEU A 9 -17.81 31.48 6.14
C LEU A 9 -18.63 31.01 4.94
N ALA A 10 -17.95 30.62 3.87
CA ALA A 10 -18.57 29.97 2.72
C ALA A 10 -19.15 28.62 3.17
N LEU A 11 -20.48 28.55 3.20
CA LEU A 11 -21.25 27.32 3.30
C LEU A 11 -21.06 26.52 2.00
N LEU A 12 -20.07 25.65 1.98
CA LEU A 12 -20.08 24.49 1.08
C LEU A 12 -21.05 23.47 1.69
N PRO A 13 -22.08 23.00 0.96
CA PRO A 13 -22.93 21.94 1.45
C PRO A 13 -22.08 20.69 1.68
N CYS A 14 -22.09 20.17 2.91
CA CYS A 14 -21.61 18.82 3.20
C CYS A 14 -22.38 17.86 2.30
N TYR A 15 -21.72 17.40 1.23
CA TYR A 15 -22.22 16.32 0.39
C TYR A 15 -22.22 15.07 1.25
N ASP A 16 -23.42 14.64 1.63
CA ASP A 16 -23.63 13.49 2.49
C ASP A 16 -23.16 12.22 1.78
N ALA A 17 -22.10 11.60 2.30
CA ALA A 17 -21.60 10.31 1.82
C ALA A 17 -22.65 9.18 1.92
N SER A 18 -23.74 9.40 2.68
CA SER A 18 -24.89 8.50 2.71
C SER A 18 -25.65 8.45 1.37
N SER A 19 -25.65 9.54 0.59
CA SER A 19 -26.36 9.63 -0.69
C SER A 19 -25.68 8.80 -1.78
N TYR A 20 -24.35 8.66 -1.75
CA TYR A 20 -23.60 7.84 -2.71
C TYR A 20 -23.66 6.33 -2.39
N ARG A 21 -23.87 5.95 -1.12
CA ARG A 21 -24.08 4.53 -0.74
C ARG A 21 -25.36 3.95 -1.33
N ARG A 22 -26.40 4.77 -1.52
CA ARG A 22 -27.73 4.31 -1.94
C ARG A 22 -27.83 3.92 -3.43
N THR A 23 -26.92 4.37 -4.30
CA THR A 23 -27.02 4.15 -5.77
C THR A 23 -26.28 2.92 -6.29
N LYS A 24 -25.31 2.34 -5.55
CA LYS A 24 -24.61 1.13 -6.01
C LYS A 24 -25.30 -0.17 -5.61
N MET A 25 -26.00 -0.19 -4.47
CA MET A 25 -26.75 -1.36 -4.02
C MET A 25 -27.90 -1.70 -4.96
N THR A 26 -28.56 -0.68 -5.51
CA THR A 26 -29.66 -0.86 -6.44
C THR A 26 -29.25 -1.58 -7.71
N PHE A 27 -27.98 -1.51 -8.16
CA PHE A 27 -27.57 -2.19 -9.39
C PHE A 27 -27.45 -3.70 -9.22
N ILE A 28 -26.91 -4.18 -8.09
CA ILE A 28 -26.84 -5.61 -7.80
C ILE A 28 -28.24 -6.15 -7.48
N GLU A 29 -29.03 -5.40 -6.70
CA GLU A 29 -30.43 -5.75 -6.43
C GLU A 29 -31.28 -5.73 -7.71
N GLU A 30 -31.08 -4.77 -8.62
CA GLU A 30 -31.74 -4.76 -9.93
C GLU A 30 -31.28 -5.92 -10.80
N GLN A 31 -29.98 -6.22 -10.88
CA GLN A 31 -29.51 -7.35 -11.68
C GLN A 31 -30.07 -8.67 -11.17
N MET A 32 -30.02 -8.92 -9.86
CA MET A 32 -30.56 -10.14 -9.26
C MET A 32 -32.08 -10.19 -9.39
N SER A 33 -32.79 -9.08 -9.16
CA SER A 33 -34.24 -9.01 -9.35
C SER A 33 -34.66 -9.21 -10.80
N MET A 34 -33.91 -8.65 -11.75
CA MET A 34 -34.21 -8.72 -13.19
C MET A 34 -33.91 -10.12 -13.74
N GLN A 35 -32.77 -10.73 -13.39
CA GLN A 35 -32.49 -12.13 -13.73
C GLN A 35 -33.53 -13.08 -13.13
N MET A 36 -33.98 -12.85 -11.90
CA MET A 36 -34.96 -13.74 -11.27
C MET A 36 -36.38 -13.57 -11.83
N LYS A 37 -36.80 -12.34 -12.17
CA LYS A 37 -38.08 -12.12 -12.89
C LYS A 37 -38.10 -12.79 -14.27
N LEU A 38 -36.95 -12.90 -14.93
CA LEU A 38 -36.81 -13.62 -16.20
C LEU A 38 -36.87 -15.14 -16.05
N MET A 39 -36.65 -15.67 -14.84
CA MET A 39 -36.54 -17.11 -14.59
C MET A 39 -37.79 -17.78 -14.01
N THR A 40 -38.86 -17.06 -13.69
CA THR A 40 -40.14 -17.68 -13.34
C THR A 40 -40.91 -18.06 -14.61
N PRO A 41 -41.07 -19.36 -14.96
CA PRO A 41 -42.08 -19.72 -15.94
C PRO A 41 -43.43 -19.22 -15.41
N GLU A 42 -44.10 -18.37 -16.19
CA GLU A 42 -45.40 -17.83 -15.81
C GLU A 42 -46.28 -18.99 -15.36
N ARG A 43 -46.74 -18.94 -14.10
CA ARG A 43 -47.68 -19.92 -13.53
C ARG A 43 -48.88 -20.18 -14.47
N ALA A 44 -49.22 -19.19 -15.29
CA ALA A 44 -50.17 -19.28 -16.39
C ALA A 44 -49.82 -20.41 -17.39
N THR A 45 -48.56 -20.54 -17.80
CA THR A 45 -48.09 -21.60 -18.72
C THR A 45 -48.30 -22.99 -18.14
N LEU A 46 -47.97 -23.21 -16.86
CA LEU A 46 -48.21 -24.50 -16.19
C LEU A 46 -49.70 -24.82 -16.11
N ASN A 47 -50.53 -23.84 -15.76
CA ASN A 47 -51.98 -24.01 -15.72
C ASN A 47 -52.56 -24.33 -17.12
N ASN A 48 -52.03 -23.71 -18.17
CA ASN A 48 -52.45 -23.95 -19.55
C ASN A 48 -52.08 -25.37 -20.01
N ILE A 49 -50.89 -25.86 -19.66
CA ILE A 49 -50.47 -27.24 -19.93
C ILE A 49 -51.39 -28.23 -19.19
N GLU A 50 -51.68 -27.98 -17.91
CA GLU A 50 -52.61 -28.82 -17.14
C GLU A 50 -54.01 -28.86 -17.79
N ALA A 51 -54.56 -27.70 -18.15
CA ALA A 51 -55.87 -27.60 -18.79
C ALA A 51 -55.90 -28.34 -20.15
N SER A 52 -54.84 -28.23 -20.94
CA SER A 52 -54.71 -28.96 -22.21
C SER A 52 -54.72 -30.47 -22.00
N ILE A 53 -54.01 -30.97 -20.97
CA ILE A 53 -53.98 -32.39 -20.61
C ILE A 53 -55.35 -32.89 -20.16
N LEU A 54 -56.08 -32.11 -19.37
CA LEU A 54 -57.44 -32.46 -18.94
C LEU A 54 -58.41 -32.49 -20.13
N ASN A 55 -58.26 -31.58 -21.11
CA ASN A 55 -59.05 -31.61 -22.34
C ASN A 55 -58.75 -32.86 -23.18
N MET A 56 -57.49 -33.28 -23.27
CA MET A 56 -57.11 -34.53 -23.93
C MET A 56 -57.70 -35.76 -23.22
N ALA A 57 -57.77 -35.75 -21.88
CA ALA A 57 -58.45 -36.81 -21.12
C ALA A 57 -59.92 -36.96 -21.52
N LYS A 58 -60.61 -35.82 -21.65
CA LYS A 58 -62.01 -35.78 -22.07
C LYS A 58 -62.18 -36.29 -23.51
N ALA A 59 -61.32 -35.84 -24.43
CA ALA A 59 -61.36 -36.27 -25.83
C ALA A 59 -61.12 -37.78 -25.97
N ARG A 60 -60.21 -38.37 -25.18
CA ARG A 60 -59.96 -39.82 -25.17
C ARG A 60 -61.18 -40.62 -24.72
N LYS A 61 -62.00 -40.08 -23.81
CA LYS A 61 -63.25 -40.72 -23.38
C LYS A 61 -64.27 -40.83 -24.53
N GLU A 62 -64.20 -39.91 -25.50
CA GLU A 62 -65.16 -39.77 -26.60
C GLU A 62 -64.69 -40.43 -27.92
N GLY A 63 -63.38 -40.60 -28.14
CA GLY A 63 -62.80 -41.19 -29.35
C GLY A 63 -62.20 -42.59 -29.14
N GLY A 64 -62.59 -43.57 -29.97
CA GLY A 64 -62.16 -44.98 -29.87
C GLY A 64 -60.68 -45.28 -30.18
N ASP A 65 -60.32 -46.57 -30.27
CA ASP A 65 -58.94 -47.12 -30.18
C ASP A 65 -57.86 -46.49 -31.10
N GLN A 66 -58.20 -45.98 -32.29
CA GLN A 66 -57.20 -45.33 -33.18
C GLN A 66 -56.65 -44.00 -32.64
N ALA A 67 -57.35 -43.34 -31.72
CA ALA A 67 -56.86 -42.14 -31.04
C ALA A 67 -55.76 -42.46 -30.01
N ALA A 68 -55.61 -43.71 -29.57
CA ALA A 68 -54.73 -44.10 -28.48
C ALA A 68 -53.23 -44.15 -28.86
N THR A 69 -52.91 -44.56 -30.09
CA THR A 69 -51.50 -44.73 -30.52
C THR A 69 -50.78 -43.40 -30.71
N ASN A 70 -51.43 -42.42 -31.35
CA ASN A 70 -50.89 -41.08 -31.53
C ASN A 70 -50.78 -40.31 -30.20
N LEU A 71 -51.71 -40.57 -29.26
CA LEU A 71 -51.67 -39.99 -27.92
C LEU A 71 -50.43 -40.46 -27.15
N THR A 72 -50.08 -41.74 -27.23
CA THR A 72 -48.94 -42.29 -26.47
C THR A 72 -47.61 -41.60 -26.84
N SER A 73 -47.32 -41.46 -28.14
CA SER A 73 -46.12 -40.77 -28.62
C SER A 73 -46.06 -39.31 -28.17
N PHE A 74 -47.21 -38.62 -28.18
CA PHE A 74 -47.30 -37.25 -27.68
C PHE A 74 -47.07 -37.16 -26.16
N LEU A 75 -47.63 -38.09 -25.39
CA LEU A 75 -47.39 -38.17 -23.94
C LEU A 75 -45.92 -38.46 -23.60
N ASP A 76 -45.22 -39.21 -24.45
CA ASP A 76 -43.77 -39.44 -24.30
C ASP A 76 -42.98 -38.13 -24.48
N GLN A 77 -43.32 -37.33 -25.50
CA GLN A 77 -42.70 -36.02 -25.71
C GLN A 77 -42.94 -35.05 -24.54
N ILE A 78 -44.17 -35.02 -24.00
CA ILE A 78 -44.47 -34.20 -22.81
C ILE A 78 -43.68 -34.69 -21.60
N GLN A 79 -43.63 -36.00 -21.37
CA GLN A 79 -42.88 -36.56 -20.25
C GLN A 79 -41.39 -36.20 -20.34
N GLU A 80 -40.81 -36.29 -21.54
CA GLU A 80 -39.43 -35.87 -21.79
C GLU A 80 -39.21 -34.38 -21.52
N LEU A 81 -40.13 -33.50 -21.96
CA LEU A 81 -40.07 -32.07 -21.68
C LEU A 81 -40.15 -31.78 -20.17
N ILE A 82 -41.01 -32.48 -19.45
CA ILE A 82 -41.16 -32.33 -18.00
C ILE A 82 -39.85 -32.72 -17.30
N ASP A 83 -39.28 -33.86 -17.63
CA ASP A 83 -38.12 -34.41 -16.94
C ASP A 83 -36.83 -33.66 -17.30
N LYS A 84 -36.58 -33.46 -18.59
CA LYS A 84 -35.32 -32.88 -19.07
C LYS A 84 -35.29 -31.36 -19.01
N THR A 85 -36.43 -30.69 -19.09
CA THR A 85 -36.48 -29.22 -19.15
C THR A 85 -37.09 -28.63 -17.90
N MET A 86 -38.35 -28.96 -17.59
CA MET A 86 -39.08 -28.23 -16.54
C MET A 86 -38.52 -28.50 -15.15
N LYS A 87 -38.34 -29.77 -14.76
CA LYS A 87 -37.76 -30.14 -13.47
C LYS A 87 -36.30 -29.69 -13.36
N ALA A 88 -35.50 -29.96 -14.39
CA ALA A 88 -34.10 -29.58 -14.43
C ALA A 88 -33.92 -28.07 -14.25
N ASN A 89 -34.69 -27.23 -14.96
CA ASN A 89 -34.61 -25.78 -14.84
C ASN A 89 -34.94 -25.28 -13.43
N ILE A 90 -35.96 -25.84 -12.77
CA ILE A 90 -36.31 -25.46 -11.39
C ILE A 90 -35.17 -25.81 -10.44
N GLN A 91 -34.57 -27.00 -10.59
CA GLN A 91 -33.46 -27.44 -9.75
C GLN A 91 -32.20 -26.60 -9.98
N THR A 92 -31.83 -26.36 -11.24
CA THR A 92 -30.68 -25.52 -11.60
C THR A 92 -30.82 -24.12 -11.01
N ARG A 93 -31.99 -23.49 -11.14
CA ARG A 93 -32.24 -22.16 -10.57
C ARG A 93 -32.02 -22.11 -9.05
N LEU A 94 -32.39 -23.18 -8.33
CA LEU A 94 -32.14 -23.24 -6.89
C LEU A 94 -30.70 -23.58 -6.55
N LEU A 95 -30.02 -24.40 -7.34
CA LEU A 95 -28.58 -24.65 -7.18
C LEU A 95 -27.78 -23.35 -7.36
N ASP A 96 -28.11 -22.54 -8.36
CA ASP A 96 -27.46 -21.23 -8.59
C ASP A 96 -27.66 -20.30 -7.38
N LEU A 97 -28.86 -20.28 -6.80
CA LEU A 97 -29.15 -19.52 -5.57
C LEU A 97 -28.38 -20.05 -4.35
N GLN A 98 -28.25 -21.37 -4.25
CA GLN A 98 -27.51 -22.05 -3.19
C GLN A 98 -26.02 -21.71 -3.24
N GLU A 99 -25.42 -21.71 -4.44
CA GLU A 99 -24.02 -21.35 -4.67
C GLU A 99 -23.78 -19.84 -4.47
N ALA A 100 -24.69 -18.99 -4.95
CA ALA A 100 -24.63 -17.56 -4.71
C ALA A 100 -24.69 -17.22 -3.21
N GLY A 101 -25.54 -17.90 -2.44
CA GLY A 101 -25.59 -17.74 -0.98
C GLY A 101 -24.35 -18.28 -0.26
N GLY A 102 -23.74 -19.35 -0.77
CA GLY A 102 -22.55 -19.97 -0.16
C GLY A 102 -21.25 -19.18 -0.34
N THR A 103 -21.15 -18.36 -1.40
CA THR A 103 -19.96 -17.54 -1.70
C THR A 103 -19.96 -16.18 -1.01
N LEU A 104 -21.10 -15.78 -0.42
CA LEU A 104 -21.23 -14.53 0.33
C LEU A 104 -20.75 -14.71 1.77
N GLU A 105 -19.44 -14.71 1.98
CA GLU A 105 -18.88 -14.49 3.32
C GLU A 105 -18.77 -12.98 3.60
N PRO A 106 -19.50 -12.41 4.59
CA PRO A 106 -19.51 -10.97 4.82
C PRO A 106 -18.13 -10.39 5.19
N SER A 107 -17.22 -11.21 5.71
CA SER A 107 -15.91 -10.79 6.18
C SER A 107 -14.76 -11.06 5.20
N GLY A 108 -14.93 -11.94 4.21
CA GLY A 108 -13.81 -12.53 3.46
C GLY A 108 -12.99 -11.53 2.61
N THR A 109 -13.54 -10.35 2.33
CA THR A 109 -12.89 -9.32 1.49
C THR A 109 -12.78 -7.96 2.16
N CYS A 110 -13.19 -7.83 3.42
CA CYS A 110 -13.12 -6.55 4.12
C CYS A 110 -11.76 -6.44 4.81
N THR A 111 -10.93 -5.51 4.34
CA THR A 111 -9.65 -5.16 4.95
C THR A 111 -9.84 -4.85 6.43
N HIS A 112 -9.14 -5.57 7.30
CA HIS A 112 -9.25 -5.44 8.75
C HIS A 112 -7.94 -4.89 9.34
N PRO A 113 -7.96 -3.95 10.30
CA PRO A 113 -6.73 -3.33 10.85
C PRO A 113 -5.70 -4.31 11.42
N ASN A 114 -6.19 -5.39 12.02
CA ASN A 114 -5.34 -6.46 12.57
C ASN A 114 -4.84 -7.47 11.51
N ASP A 115 -5.13 -7.28 10.22
CA ASP A 115 -4.57 -8.14 9.18
C ASP A 115 -3.07 -7.84 9.04
N THR A 116 -2.23 -8.86 9.07
CA THR A 116 -0.78 -8.69 9.14
C THR A 116 -0.10 -8.61 7.77
N GLU A 117 -0.87 -8.59 6.67
CA GLU A 117 -0.34 -8.68 5.30
C GLU A 117 0.61 -7.50 4.96
N TYR A 118 0.38 -6.33 5.56
CA TYR A 118 1.23 -5.16 5.33
C TYR A 118 2.50 -5.12 6.20
N VAL A 119 2.55 -5.91 7.27
CA VAL A 119 3.65 -5.89 8.26
C VAL A 119 5.02 -6.18 7.60
N PRO A 120 5.16 -7.19 6.72
CA PRO A 120 6.45 -7.44 6.05
C PRO A 120 6.95 -6.25 5.24
N THR A 121 6.05 -5.52 4.56
CA THR A 121 6.44 -4.36 3.75
C THR A 121 6.99 -3.22 4.61
N LEU A 122 6.37 -2.95 5.76
CA LEU A 122 6.86 -1.93 6.69
C LEU A 122 8.17 -2.33 7.34
N VAL A 123 8.32 -3.60 7.71
CA VAL A 123 9.57 -4.14 8.27
C VAL A 123 10.74 -4.00 7.30
N ASP A 124 10.53 -4.27 6.01
CA ASP A 124 11.59 -4.15 5.00
C ASP A 124 12.00 -2.68 4.79
N LEU A 125 11.04 -1.76 4.78
CA LEU A 125 11.30 -0.32 4.66
C LEU A 125 12.00 0.25 5.89
N ASP A 126 11.60 -0.16 7.10
CA ASP A 126 12.28 0.20 8.34
C ASP A 126 13.72 -0.32 8.36
N LYS A 127 13.93 -1.58 7.96
CA LYS A 127 15.26 -2.17 7.83
C LYS A 127 16.15 -1.37 6.87
N LEU A 128 15.61 -0.95 5.74
CA LEU A 128 16.35 -0.12 4.77
C LEU A 128 16.72 1.24 5.37
N HIS A 129 15.80 1.89 6.07
CA HIS A 129 16.04 3.17 6.74
C HIS A 129 17.07 3.05 7.87
N SER A 130 16.90 2.09 8.78
CA SER A 130 17.80 1.88 9.92
C SER A 130 19.23 1.51 9.50
N GLN A 131 19.38 0.69 8.46
CA GLN A 131 20.69 0.42 7.84
C GLN A 131 21.30 1.68 7.22
N CYS A 132 20.48 2.53 6.59
CA CYS A 132 20.95 3.80 6.07
C CYS A 132 21.50 4.70 7.19
N ARG A 133 20.77 4.85 8.31
CA ARG A 133 21.20 5.64 9.47
C ARG A 133 22.47 5.10 10.12
N SER A 134 22.62 3.78 10.20
CA SER A 134 23.85 3.13 10.69
C SER A 134 25.05 3.43 9.80
N SER A 135 24.85 3.44 8.48
CA SER A 135 25.89 3.84 7.52
C SER A 135 26.21 5.34 7.62
N GLN A 136 25.21 6.20 7.80
CA GLN A 136 25.39 7.63 8.04
C GLN A 136 26.22 7.88 9.32
N ASP A 137 25.96 7.12 10.39
CA ASP A 137 26.66 7.21 11.68
C ASP A 137 28.14 6.82 11.56
N SER A 138 28.43 5.77 10.78
CA SER A 138 29.80 5.36 10.47
C SER A 138 30.56 6.47 9.71
N MET A 139 29.88 7.18 8.79
CA MET A 139 30.47 8.33 8.09
C MET A 139 30.73 9.50 9.04
N TRP A 140 29.79 9.79 9.95
CA TRP A 140 29.96 10.81 10.98
C TRP A 140 31.16 10.50 11.88
N SER A 141 31.24 9.27 12.41
CA SER A 141 32.36 8.83 13.25
C SER A 141 33.71 8.98 12.53
N GLY A 142 33.75 8.66 11.24
CA GLY A 142 34.94 8.84 10.41
C GLY A 142 35.28 10.30 10.08
N TYR A 143 34.31 11.22 10.12
CA TYR A 143 34.53 12.65 10.03
C TYR A 143 35.00 13.20 11.38
N GLU A 144 34.34 12.86 12.48
CA GLU A 144 34.68 13.29 13.83
C GLU A 144 36.14 12.96 14.18
N GLN A 145 36.56 11.71 13.94
CA GLN A 145 37.92 11.28 14.24
C GLN A 145 38.97 12.06 13.44
N THR A 146 38.80 12.18 12.13
CA THR A 146 39.81 12.78 11.23
C THR A 146 39.77 14.30 11.20
N CYS A 147 38.61 14.92 11.42
CA CYS A 147 38.40 16.33 11.11
C CYS A 147 38.16 17.20 12.31
N ILE A 148 37.65 16.61 13.40
CA ILE A 148 37.47 17.30 14.67
C ILE A 148 38.65 16.95 15.57
N ILE A 149 38.89 15.67 15.84
CA ILE A 149 39.91 15.25 16.81
C ILE A 149 41.33 15.50 16.29
N GLU A 150 41.69 15.00 15.11
CA GLU A 150 43.05 15.22 14.56
C GLU A 150 43.35 16.70 14.30
N ARG A 151 42.35 17.48 13.86
CA ARG A 151 42.50 18.95 13.71
C ARG A 151 42.82 19.61 15.04
N GLN A 152 42.08 19.26 16.09
CA GLN A 152 42.31 19.80 17.42
C GLN A 152 43.72 19.45 17.95
N ILE A 153 44.21 18.24 17.67
CA ILE A 153 45.58 17.83 18.02
C ILE A 153 46.59 18.70 17.27
N TYR A 154 46.43 18.85 15.96
CA TYR A 154 47.30 19.69 15.13
C TYR A 154 47.32 21.16 15.59
N GLU A 155 46.16 21.74 15.92
CA GLU A 155 46.08 23.11 16.47
C GLU A 155 46.78 23.24 17.83
N ASN A 156 46.65 22.22 18.68
CA ASN A 156 47.32 22.17 19.98
C ASN A 156 48.85 22.05 19.85
N GLU A 157 49.34 21.31 18.86
CA GLU A 157 50.78 21.19 18.56
C GLU A 157 51.37 22.54 18.12
N ILE A 158 50.71 23.23 17.18
CA ILE A 158 51.10 24.59 16.76
C ILE A 158 51.14 25.52 17.98
N LYS A 159 50.09 25.49 18.79
CA LYS A 159 50.01 26.31 20.00
C LYS A 159 51.15 26.02 20.96
N ALA A 160 51.49 24.76 21.21
CA ALA A 160 52.59 24.38 22.10
C ALA A 160 53.95 24.88 21.59
N ILE A 161 54.23 24.75 20.29
CA ILE A 161 55.46 25.24 19.66
C ILE A 161 55.56 26.77 19.81
N CYS A 162 54.47 27.48 19.52
CA CYS A 162 54.46 28.94 19.59
C CYS A 162 54.47 29.47 21.03
N ASP A 163 53.87 28.76 21.99
CA ASP A 163 53.98 29.11 23.41
C ASP A 163 55.41 28.89 23.93
N LYS A 164 56.13 27.88 23.41
CA LYS A 164 57.56 27.73 23.68
C LYS A 164 58.37 28.89 23.12
N TYR A 165 58.10 29.33 21.89
CA TYR A 165 58.70 30.56 21.34
C TYR A 165 58.46 31.77 22.24
N LYS A 166 57.20 32.01 22.66
CA LYS A 166 56.88 33.11 23.60
C LYS A 166 57.67 33.01 24.91
N SER A 167 57.84 31.80 25.44
CA SER A 167 58.58 31.59 26.70
C SER A 167 60.09 31.87 26.56
N VAL A 168 60.69 31.64 25.39
CA VAL A 168 62.11 31.92 25.17
C VAL A 168 62.35 33.35 24.70
N ASN A 169 61.37 33.96 24.02
CA ASN A 169 61.38 35.34 23.55
C ASN A 169 61.01 36.34 24.66
N VAL A 170 61.66 36.19 25.81
CA VAL A 170 61.53 37.10 26.95
C VAL A 170 62.90 37.73 27.19
N PHE A 171 62.91 39.06 27.34
CA PHE A 171 64.14 39.77 27.64
C PHE A 171 64.66 39.32 29.01
N PRO A 172 65.90 38.84 29.12
CA PRO A 172 66.45 38.41 30.40
C PRO A 172 66.50 39.58 31.38
N ASN A 173 66.18 39.31 32.66
CA ASN A 173 66.25 40.36 33.66
C ASN A 173 67.71 40.82 33.82
N PRO A 174 68.03 42.10 33.56
CA PRO A 174 69.40 42.60 33.55
C PRO A 174 70.09 42.47 34.91
N THR A 175 69.32 42.38 36.01
CA THR A 175 69.86 42.23 37.37
C THR A 175 70.36 40.82 37.72
N THR A 176 69.98 39.80 36.95
CA THR A 176 70.37 38.39 37.23
C THR A 176 71.12 37.74 36.08
N SER A 177 70.93 38.20 34.84
CA SER A 177 71.49 37.57 33.64
C SER A 177 72.79 38.21 33.15
N CYS A 178 73.13 39.41 33.66
CA CYS A 178 74.34 40.15 33.29
C CYS A 178 75.38 40.20 34.43
N MET A 179 75.32 39.28 35.40
CA MET A 179 76.29 39.23 36.50
C MET A 179 77.40 38.23 36.18
N MET A 180 78.65 38.60 36.48
CA MET A 180 79.79 37.67 36.39
C MET A 180 79.62 36.53 37.40
N MET A 181 79.85 35.28 36.98
CA MET A 181 79.86 34.14 37.90
C MET A 181 80.97 34.28 38.95
N GLU A 182 80.61 34.05 40.22
CA GLU A 182 81.51 34.09 41.36
C GLU A 182 82.62 33.03 41.20
N GLY A 183 83.90 33.45 41.29
CA GLY A 183 85.07 32.56 41.12
C GLY A 183 85.81 32.65 39.76
N THR A 184 85.40 33.54 38.86
CA THR A 184 86.18 33.83 37.62
C THR A 184 87.48 34.59 37.94
N LYS A 185 88.64 34.11 37.47
CA LYS A 185 89.96 34.72 37.72
C LYS A 185 90.02 36.13 37.10
N VAL A 186 90.18 37.14 37.97
CA VAL A 186 90.28 38.60 37.73
C VAL A 186 89.45 39.11 36.53
N PRO A 187 88.25 39.68 36.75
CA PRO A 187 87.42 40.19 35.68
C PRO A 187 88.09 41.39 35.03
N THR A 188 88.67 41.19 33.84
CA THR A 188 88.88 42.31 32.93
C THR A 188 87.55 42.64 32.28
N ILE A 189 87.36 43.91 31.91
CA ILE A 189 86.23 44.32 31.08
C ILE A 189 86.12 43.46 29.80
N GLY A 190 87.25 43.02 29.25
CA GLY A 190 87.29 42.13 28.09
C GLY A 190 86.64 40.76 28.34
N ASN A 191 86.94 40.10 29.46
CA ASN A 191 86.35 38.78 29.77
C ASN A 191 84.84 38.87 30.03
N TYR A 192 84.37 39.96 30.65
CA TYR A 192 82.94 40.22 30.81
C TYR A 192 82.24 40.41 29.46
N LEU A 193 82.82 41.22 28.57
CA LEU A 193 82.24 41.48 27.24
C LEU A 193 82.18 40.19 26.40
N LEU A 194 83.21 39.33 26.45
CA LEU A 194 83.22 38.04 25.77
C LEU A 194 82.13 37.08 26.31
N ALA A 195 81.93 37.02 27.63
CA ALA A 195 80.90 36.20 28.24
C ALA A 195 79.48 36.70 27.89
N ALA A 196 79.29 38.02 27.89
CA ALA A 196 78.03 38.65 27.48
C ALA A 196 77.74 38.38 26.00
N GLU A 197 78.73 38.54 25.11
CA GLU A 197 78.62 38.20 23.69
C GLU A 197 78.17 36.75 23.50
N ALA A 198 78.85 35.78 24.14
CA ALA A 198 78.49 34.37 24.04
C ALA A 198 77.06 34.08 24.54
N PHE A 199 76.67 34.64 25.69
CA PHE A 199 75.33 34.50 26.24
C PHE A 199 74.24 35.03 25.29
N PHE A 200 74.44 36.24 24.75
CA PHE A 200 73.46 36.85 23.86
C PHE A 200 73.41 36.16 22.49
N THR A 201 74.52 35.65 21.98
CA THR A 201 74.54 34.82 20.76
C THR A 201 73.76 33.53 20.96
N GLU A 202 74.02 32.77 22.02
CA GLU A 202 73.27 31.53 22.32
C GLU A 202 71.77 31.81 22.50
N ARG A 203 71.43 32.89 23.21
CA ARG A 203 70.03 33.26 23.42
C ARG A 203 69.35 33.70 22.13
N TYR A 204 70.05 34.45 21.28
CA TYR A 204 69.56 34.86 19.97
C TYR A 204 69.28 33.63 19.09
N ASP A 205 70.22 32.68 19.04
CA ASP A 205 70.06 31.45 18.25
C ASP A 205 68.85 30.64 18.73
N LEU A 206 68.66 30.52 20.05
CA LEU A 206 67.49 29.85 20.62
C LEU A 206 66.17 30.56 20.27
N VAL A 207 66.12 31.89 20.40
CA VAL A 207 64.91 32.67 20.05
C VAL A 207 64.62 32.54 18.55
N LYS A 208 65.64 32.61 17.71
CA LYS A 208 65.54 32.44 16.26
C LYS A 208 65.04 31.05 15.89
N GLU A 209 65.60 30.00 16.46
CA GLU A 209 65.18 28.61 16.22
C GLU A 209 63.70 28.40 16.55
N TRP A 210 63.26 28.85 17.73
CA TRP A 210 61.85 28.69 18.11
C TRP A 210 60.91 29.60 17.33
N LYS A 211 61.38 30.78 16.91
CA LYS A 211 60.64 31.62 15.97
C LYS A 211 60.41 30.89 14.65
N ASP A 212 61.48 30.39 14.05
CA ASP A 212 61.42 29.68 12.76
C ASP A 212 60.51 28.44 12.87
N LYS A 213 60.56 27.71 13.99
CA LYS A 213 59.65 26.59 14.27
C LYS A 213 58.19 27.02 14.39
N CYS A 214 57.89 28.10 15.11
CA CYS A 214 56.53 28.61 15.25
C CYS A 214 55.99 29.13 13.91
N ASP A 215 56.79 29.88 13.16
CA ASP A 215 56.42 30.41 11.85
C ASP A 215 56.17 29.24 10.86
N ASN A 216 57.04 28.23 10.83
CA ASN A 216 56.85 27.05 10.00
C ASN A 216 55.61 26.25 10.39
N ALA A 217 55.39 26.01 11.68
CA ALA A 217 54.21 25.30 12.18
C ALA A 217 52.91 26.04 11.83
N THR A 218 52.89 27.37 11.96
CA THR A 218 51.74 28.22 11.63
C THR A 218 51.46 28.26 10.12
N ASN A 219 52.49 28.21 9.29
CA ASN A 219 52.35 28.27 7.83
C ASN A 219 52.12 26.89 7.19
N THR A 220 52.34 25.79 7.91
CA THR A 220 52.09 24.44 7.41
C THR A 220 50.60 24.15 7.52
N PRO A 221 49.82 24.03 6.43
CA PRO A 221 48.38 23.81 6.52
C PRO A 221 48.06 22.42 7.07
N PHE A 222 46.85 22.26 7.61
CA PHE A 222 46.34 20.96 8.04
C PHE A 222 46.24 20.01 6.83
N ALA A 223 46.98 18.90 6.87
CA ALA A 223 47.12 18.00 5.73
C ALA A 223 45.78 17.39 5.25
N ASN A 224 44.82 17.21 6.17
CA ASN A 224 43.53 16.57 5.89
C ASN A 224 42.42 17.57 5.57
N GLU A 225 42.71 18.86 5.30
CA GLU A 225 41.69 19.88 5.05
C GLU A 225 40.70 19.51 3.93
N GLU A 226 41.19 19.09 2.76
CA GLU A 226 40.32 18.68 1.64
C GLU A 226 39.59 17.36 1.90
N LEU A 227 40.25 16.40 2.57
CA LEU A 227 39.60 15.16 3.00
C LEU A 227 38.42 15.45 3.93
N CYS A 228 38.55 16.45 4.79
CA CYS A 228 37.49 16.86 5.69
C CYS A 228 36.30 17.49 4.98
N LYS A 229 36.55 18.34 3.98
CA LYS A 229 35.50 18.87 3.10
C LYS A 229 34.77 17.75 2.35
N GLN A 230 35.50 16.75 1.86
CA GLN A 230 34.90 15.61 1.19
C GLN A 230 34.05 14.77 2.15
N LYS A 231 34.57 14.43 3.33
CA LYS A 231 33.87 13.59 4.33
C LYS A 231 32.57 14.23 4.80
N ILE A 232 32.56 15.54 5.09
CA ILE A 232 31.34 16.21 5.52
C ILE A 232 30.29 16.25 4.42
N CYS A 233 30.69 16.42 3.16
CA CYS A 233 29.77 16.35 2.02
C CYS A 233 29.17 14.95 1.86
N LEU A 234 30.00 13.90 1.91
CA LEU A 234 29.51 12.51 1.85
C LEU A 234 28.54 12.19 2.99
N TYR A 235 28.80 12.70 4.19
CA TYR A 235 27.89 12.58 5.33
C TYR A 235 26.53 13.24 5.04
N TYR A 236 26.51 14.48 4.53
CA TYR A 236 25.26 15.18 4.22
C TYR A 236 24.50 14.56 3.05
N ASP A 237 25.19 14.14 1.98
CA ASP A 237 24.58 13.37 0.89
C ASP A 237 23.91 12.11 1.42
N LYS A 238 24.61 11.38 2.31
CA LYS A 238 24.06 10.19 2.94
C LYS A 238 22.85 10.53 3.82
N LYS A 239 22.93 11.62 4.59
CA LYS A 239 21.80 12.10 5.42
C LYS A 239 20.57 12.35 4.56
N ILE A 240 20.69 13.11 3.47
CA ILE A 240 19.58 13.42 2.54
C ILE A 240 18.97 12.12 1.98
N SER A 241 19.83 11.18 1.57
CA SER A 241 19.38 9.86 1.09
C SER A 241 18.63 9.06 2.17
N CYS A 242 19.10 9.08 3.42
CA CYS A 242 18.42 8.42 4.53
C CYS A 242 17.10 9.09 4.90
N ASP A 243 17.05 10.44 4.89
CA ASP A 243 15.83 11.20 5.12
C ASP A 243 14.76 10.87 4.06
N LYS A 244 15.13 10.72 2.79
CA LYS A 244 14.21 10.28 1.72
C LYS A 244 13.73 8.83 1.89
N THR A 245 14.60 7.97 2.40
CA THR A 245 14.23 6.58 2.73
C THR A 245 13.22 6.56 3.89
N GLN A 246 13.44 7.42 4.90
CA GLN A 246 12.50 7.62 6.00
C GLN A 246 11.14 8.13 5.49
N GLU A 247 11.13 9.14 4.61
CA GLU A 247 9.90 9.67 4.02
C GLU A 247 9.10 8.57 3.30
N THR A 248 9.77 7.71 2.52
CA THR A 248 9.13 6.59 1.83
C THR A 248 8.51 5.59 2.81
N PHE A 249 9.25 5.26 3.87
CA PHE A 249 8.78 4.39 4.94
C PHE A 249 7.55 4.97 5.66
N GLU A 250 7.64 6.23 6.10
CA GLU A 250 6.56 6.91 6.79
C GLU A 250 5.34 7.09 5.88
N GLN A 251 5.51 7.47 4.62
CA GLN A 251 4.40 7.64 3.68
C GLN A 251 3.66 6.31 3.46
N LYS A 252 4.39 5.19 3.34
CA LYS A 252 3.74 3.88 3.25
C LYS A 252 2.95 3.54 4.51
N SER A 253 3.49 3.85 5.69
CA SER A 253 2.79 3.66 6.96
C SER A 253 1.54 4.55 7.07
N CYS A 254 1.62 5.79 6.58
CA CYS A 254 0.50 6.72 6.48
C CYS A 254 -0.62 6.19 5.58
N ASP A 255 -0.28 5.66 4.41
CA ASP A 255 -1.26 5.08 3.49
C ASP A 255 -1.97 3.88 4.12
N LEU A 256 -1.21 3.03 4.82
CA LEU A 256 -1.76 1.89 5.55
C LEU A 256 -2.66 2.35 6.70
N HIS A 257 -2.24 3.34 7.48
CA HIS A 257 -3.06 3.91 8.56
C HIS A 257 -4.42 4.43 8.05
N LYS A 258 -4.45 5.05 6.87
CA LYS A 258 -5.70 5.53 6.24
C LYS A 258 -6.56 4.40 5.69
N GLU A 259 -5.97 3.28 5.29
CA GLU A 259 -6.69 2.16 4.69
C GLU A 259 -7.23 1.18 5.73
N TYR A 260 -6.41 0.87 6.72
CA TYR A 260 -6.66 -0.12 7.76
C TYR A 260 -7.27 0.54 9.00
N THR A 261 -8.49 1.07 8.87
CA THR A 261 -9.26 1.65 9.99
C THR A 261 -10.45 0.78 10.38
N CYS A 262 -10.82 0.78 11.66
CA CYS A 262 -12.00 0.07 12.14
C CYS A 262 -13.29 0.63 11.52
N SER A 263 -13.34 1.93 11.23
CA SER A 263 -14.48 2.54 10.55
C SER A 263 -14.67 1.97 9.13
N LYS A 264 -13.60 1.90 8.33
CA LYS A 264 -13.67 1.30 6.97
C LYS A 264 -14.05 -0.18 7.03
N TYR A 265 -13.50 -0.92 7.99
CA TYR A 265 -13.86 -2.32 8.20
C TYR A 265 -15.36 -2.47 8.54
N SER A 266 -15.87 -1.71 9.52
CA SER A 266 -17.28 -1.76 9.93
C SER A 266 -18.20 -1.41 8.76
N ASP A 267 -17.89 -0.35 8.02
CA ASP A 267 -18.66 0.07 6.86
C ASP A 267 -18.72 -1.00 5.77
N CYS A 268 -17.59 -1.66 5.49
CA CYS A 268 -17.52 -2.77 4.54
C CYS A 268 -18.35 -3.97 5.03
N TYR A 269 -18.17 -4.36 6.29
CA TYR A 269 -18.88 -5.48 6.89
C TYR A 269 -20.40 -5.25 6.89
N ASP A 270 -20.86 -4.06 7.28
CA ASP A 270 -22.30 -3.73 7.33
C ASP A 270 -22.93 -3.79 5.93
N GLN A 271 -22.26 -3.25 4.91
CA GLN A 271 -22.71 -3.36 3.52
C GLN A 271 -22.80 -4.82 3.05
N LYS A 272 -21.79 -5.63 3.37
CA LYS A 272 -21.79 -7.05 3.00
C LYS A 272 -22.84 -7.85 3.76
N LYS A 273 -23.09 -7.51 5.03
CA LYS A 273 -24.15 -8.09 5.85
C LYS A 273 -25.53 -7.76 5.30
N GLU A 274 -25.74 -6.53 4.84
CA GLU A 274 -26.99 -6.13 4.19
C GLU A 274 -27.20 -6.92 2.89
N ILE A 275 -26.18 -7.04 2.03
CA ILE A 275 -26.24 -7.87 0.81
C ILE A 275 -26.57 -9.33 1.15
N TYR A 276 -25.89 -9.91 2.14
CA TYR A 276 -26.16 -11.26 2.60
C TYR A 276 -27.63 -11.44 3.02
N ASN A 277 -28.14 -10.53 3.83
CA ASN A 277 -29.53 -10.57 4.30
C ASN A 277 -30.53 -10.44 3.13
N SER A 278 -30.27 -9.55 2.18
CA SER A 278 -31.10 -9.39 0.97
C SER A 278 -31.10 -10.67 0.12
N VAL A 279 -29.93 -11.29 -0.10
CA VAL A 279 -29.83 -12.55 -0.86
C VAL A 279 -30.53 -13.70 -0.14
N VAL A 280 -30.39 -13.81 1.18
CA VAL A 280 -31.12 -14.82 1.97
C VAL A 280 -32.63 -14.60 1.91
N SER A 281 -33.10 -13.36 1.99
CA SER A 281 -34.53 -13.04 1.88
C SER A 281 -35.06 -13.42 0.50
N LEU A 282 -34.36 -13.02 -0.56
CA LEU A 282 -34.71 -13.32 -1.94
C LEU A 282 -34.68 -14.83 -2.22
N ALA A 283 -33.71 -15.55 -1.68
CA ALA A 283 -33.64 -17.00 -1.78
C ALA A 283 -34.85 -17.68 -1.12
N LYS A 284 -35.35 -17.17 0.02
CA LYS A 284 -36.59 -17.67 0.65
C LYS A 284 -37.81 -17.47 -0.24
N GLU A 285 -37.95 -16.30 -0.86
CA GLU A 285 -39.06 -16.03 -1.78
C GLU A 285 -39.02 -16.96 -3.01
N ASN A 286 -37.83 -17.15 -3.59
CA ASN A 286 -37.64 -18.05 -4.73
C ASN A 286 -37.86 -19.51 -4.38
N GLU A 287 -37.47 -19.95 -3.18
CA GLU A 287 -37.74 -21.31 -2.72
C GLU A 287 -39.26 -21.57 -2.66
N VAL A 288 -40.04 -20.62 -2.15
CA VAL A 288 -41.51 -20.72 -2.11
C VAL A 288 -42.09 -20.84 -3.53
N ALA A 289 -41.62 -20.02 -4.47
CA ALA A 289 -42.05 -20.08 -5.87
C ALA A 289 -41.67 -21.42 -6.53
N ALA A 290 -40.42 -21.86 -6.36
CA ALA A 290 -39.91 -23.13 -6.89
C ALA A 290 -40.68 -24.33 -6.32
N LYS A 291 -41.02 -24.32 -5.03
CA LYS A 291 -41.87 -25.35 -4.40
C LYS A 291 -43.26 -25.41 -5.04
N ALA A 292 -43.85 -24.26 -5.37
CA ALA A 292 -45.15 -24.21 -6.04
C ALA A 292 -45.07 -24.71 -7.49
N GLU A 293 -44.06 -24.25 -8.25
CA GLU A 293 -43.81 -24.71 -9.63
C GLU A 293 -43.53 -26.22 -9.67
N TRP A 294 -42.68 -26.72 -8.77
CA TRP A 294 -42.36 -28.15 -8.67
C TRP A 294 -43.61 -29.00 -8.44
N ARG A 295 -44.49 -28.59 -7.52
CA ARG A 295 -45.75 -29.31 -7.27
C ARG A 295 -46.66 -29.31 -8.51
N ALA A 296 -46.74 -28.19 -9.23
CA ALA A 296 -47.52 -28.12 -10.46
C ALA A 296 -46.93 -29.04 -11.55
N VAL A 297 -45.60 -29.03 -11.75
CA VAL A 297 -44.90 -29.91 -12.68
C VAL A 297 -45.13 -31.40 -12.32
N LYS A 298 -45.01 -31.77 -11.04
CA LYS A 298 -45.27 -33.13 -10.58
C LYS A 298 -46.74 -33.56 -10.74
N ARG A 299 -47.68 -32.62 -10.62
CA ARG A 299 -49.11 -32.88 -10.88
C ARG A 299 -49.37 -33.11 -12.37
N ILE A 300 -48.80 -32.28 -13.25
CA ILE A 300 -48.86 -32.46 -14.71
C ILE A 300 -48.27 -33.84 -15.09
N GLU A 301 -47.11 -34.19 -14.56
CA GLU A 301 -46.49 -35.51 -14.75
C GLU A 301 -47.41 -36.65 -14.32
N CYS A 302 -48.08 -36.52 -13.18
CA CYS A 302 -49.05 -37.52 -12.75
C CYS A 302 -50.21 -37.64 -13.74
N LEU A 303 -50.77 -36.51 -14.21
CA LEU A 303 -51.86 -36.50 -15.18
C LEU A 303 -51.45 -37.11 -16.53
N VAL A 304 -50.24 -36.82 -17.01
CA VAL A 304 -49.65 -37.46 -18.21
C VAL A 304 -49.60 -38.97 -18.04
N ASN A 305 -49.19 -39.46 -16.88
CA ASN A 305 -49.16 -40.90 -16.59
C ASN A 305 -50.56 -41.50 -16.42
N ALA A 306 -51.50 -40.77 -15.81
CA ALA A 306 -52.89 -41.20 -15.67
C ALA A 306 -53.55 -41.41 -17.05
N LEU A 307 -53.24 -40.57 -18.03
CA LEU A 307 -53.71 -40.70 -19.41
C LEU A 307 -53.22 -41.96 -20.13
N ARG A 308 -52.18 -42.62 -19.62
CA ARG A 308 -51.68 -43.91 -20.13
C ARG A 308 -52.45 -45.11 -19.58
N SER A 309 -53.27 -44.91 -18.54
CA SER A 309 -54.07 -45.98 -17.92
C SER A 309 -55.13 -46.54 -18.90
N PRO A 310 -55.63 -47.77 -18.68
CA PRO A 310 -56.77 -48.31 -19.43
C PRO A 310 -57.97 -47.36 -19.41
N GLN A 311 -58.76 -47.31 -20.48
CA GLN A 311 -59.82 -46.29 -20.66
C GLN A 311 -60.85 -46.26 -19.53
N GLY A 312 -61.14 -47.39 -18.89
CA GLY A 312 -62.03 -47.46 -17.73
C GLY A 312 -61.46 -46.89 -16.43
N GLU A 313 -60.14 -46.70 -16.32
CA GLU A 313 -59.43 -46.33 -15.10
C GLU A 313 -58.90 -44.87 -15.14
N VAL A 314 -58.96 -44.21 -16.29
CA VAL A 314 -58.41 -42.85 -16.49
C VAL A 314 -58.99 -41.84 -15.51
N GLU A 315 -60.30 -41.86 -15.28
CA GLU A 315 -60.98 -40.90 -14.40
C GLU A 315 -60.52 -41.06 -12.94
N GLU A 316 -60.41 -42.31 -12.47
CA GLU A 316 -59.92 -42.61 -11.14
C GLU A 316 -58.46 -42.20 -10.98
N ALA A 317 -57.62 -42.49 -11.97
CA ALA A 317 -56.22 -42.09 -11.99
C ALA A 317 -56.05 -40.56 -11.97
N ILE A 318 -56.86 -39.82 -12.73
CA ILE A 318 -56.86 -38.35 -12.72
C ILE A 318 -57.26 -37.80 -11.35
N ASN A 319 -58.31 -38.35 -10.75
CA ASN A 319 -58.77 -37.90 -9.43
C ASN A 319 -57.75 -38.20 -8.33
N SER A 320 -57.05 -39.34 -8.43
CA SER A 320 -55.89 -39.64 -7.59
C SER A 320 -54.77 -38.60 -7.72
N CYS A 321 -54.43 -38.19 -8.95
CA CYS A 321 -53.41 -37.15 -9.19
C CYS A 321 -53.76 -35.77 -8.63
N LYS A 322 -55.05 -35.40 -8.63
CA LYS A 322 -55.53 -34.11 -8.09
C LYS A 322 -55.44 -34.05 -6.56
N GLY A 323 -55.70 -35.17 -5.87
CA GLY A 323 -55.66 -35.25 -4.41
C GLY A 323 -54.26 -35.50 -3.84
N LYS A 324 -53.28 -35.85 -4.68
CA LYS A 324 -51.93 -36.19 -4.25
C LYS A 324 -51.12 -34.96 -3.84
N ILE A 325 -50.43 -35.08 -2.71
CA ILE A 325 -49.43 -34.10 -2.25
C ILE A 325 -48.06 -34.53 -2.76
N TYR A 326 -47.37 -33.63 -3.47
CA TYR A 326 -46.04 -33.90 -4.03
C TYR A 326 -44.94 -33.32 -3.14
N ALA A 327 -43.94 -34.15 -2.82
CA ALA A 327 -42.79 -33.76 -2.02
C ALA A 327 -41.92 -32.72 -2.74
N THR A 328 -41.37 -31.78 -1.97
CA THR A 328 -40.57 -30.65 -2.46
C THR A 328 -39.08 -30.72 -2.11
N THR A 329 -38.64 -31.79 -1.47
CA THR A 329 -37.24 -32.00 -1.07
C THR A 329 -36.21 -31.73 -2.19
N PRO A 330 -36.46 -32.04 -3.48
CA PRO A 330 -35.50 -31.74 -4.54
C PRO A 330 -35.31 -30.25 -4.86
N VAL A 331 -36.16 -29.38 -4.29
CA VAL A 331 -36.18 -27.93 -4.51
C VAL A 331 -36.23 -27.18 -3.17
N GLU A 332 -35.65 -27.77 -2.13
CA GLU A 332 -35.47 -27.13 -0.83
C GLU A 332 -34.05 -26.58 -0.70
N LEU A 333 -33.92 -25.32 -0.25
CA LEU A 333 -32.64 -24.66 -0.06
C LEU A 333 -32.09 -24.93 1.35
N VAL A 334 -30.77 -25.09 1.45
CA VAL A 334 -30.08 -25.20 2.73
C VAL A 334 -29.52 -23.83 3.13
N TYR A 335 -30.14 -23.19 4.11
CA TYR A 335 -29.70 -21.90 4.62
C TYR A 335 -28.51 -22.07 5.59
N LYS A 336 -27.49 -21.22 5.44
CA LYS A 336 -26.28 -21.22 6.28
C LYS A 336 -26.46 -20.54 7.65
N GLY A 337 -27.69 -20.10 7.98
CA GLY A 337 -28.01 -19.42 9.23
C GLY A 337 -27.88 -17.90 9.10
N ASP A 338 -27.57 -17.24 10.21
CA ASP A 338 -27.35 -15.80 10.27
C ASP A 338 -25.97 -15.42 9.70
N ALA A 339 -25.82 -14.16 9.27
CA ALA A 339 -24.54 -13.62 8.85
C ALA A 339 -23.49 -13.79 9.97
N PRO A 340 -22.26 -14.26 9.67
CA PRO A 340 -21.18 -14.34 10.64
C PRO A 340 -20.98 -13.02 11.39
N ALA A 341 -20.70 -13.10 12.70
CA ALA A 341 -20.45 -11.92 13.50
C ALA A 341 -19.21 -11.15 13.01
N ALA A 342 -19.23 -9.83 13.15
CA ALA A 342 -18.07 -8.99 12.86
C ALA A 342 -16.88 -9.41 13.74
N ARG A 343 -15.67 -9.39 13.16
CA ARG A 343 -14.43 -9.56 13.92
C ARG A 343 -14.26 -8.37 14.87
N SER A 344 -13.71 -8.62 16.05
CA SER A 344 -13.34 -7.54 16.97
C SER A 344 -12.24 -6.69 16.35
N CYS A 345 -12.47 -5.39 16.25
CA CYS A 345 -11.53 -4.46 15.67
C CYS A 345 -10.83 -3.63 16.75
N THR A 346 -9.51 -3.49 16.64
CA THR A 346 -8.72 -2.59 17.47
C THR A 346 -7.88 -1.75 16.53
N GLU A 347 -7.89 -0.42 16.73
CA GLU A 347 -7.12 0.46 15.86
C GLU A 347 -5.62 0.19 16.03
N VAL A 348 -4.94 0.02 14.89
CA VAL A 348 -3.48 -0.11 14.85
C VAL A 348 -2.91 1.28 14.56
N TYR A 349 -2.16 1.81 15.51
CA TYR A 349 -1.55 3.13 15.40
C TYR A 349 -0.29 3.08 14.54
N LEU A 350 -0.49 3.11 13.22
CA LEU A 350 0.57 3.19 12.21
C LEU A 350 0.89 4.64 11.79
N GLN A 351 0.32 5.64 12.48
CA GLN A 351 0.46 7.03 12.09
C GLN A 351 1.90 7.55 12.36
N PRO A 352 2.65 7.95 11.31
CA PRO A 352 3.95 8.58 11.47
C PRO A 352 3.87 9.87 12.28
N GLY A 353 4.94 10.18 13.02
CA GLY A 353 5.02 11.38 13.86
C GLY A 353 4.31 11.26 15.21
N SER A 354 3.63 10.14 15.49
CA SER A 354 3.14 9.82 16.82
C SER A 354 4.26 9.25 17.71
N ALA A 355 4.16 9.45 19.03
CA ALA A 355 5.10 8.87 19.99
C ALA A 355 5.14 7.34 19.91
N VAL A 356 4.00 6.69 19.68
CA VAL A 356 3.89 5.24 19.53
C VAL A 356 4.69 4.78 18.31
N PHE A 357 4.51 5.44 17.16
CA PHE A 357 5.25 5.12 15.95
C PHE A 357 6.76 5.30 16.13
N SER A 358 7.20 6.44 16.67
CA SER A 358 8.62 6.70 16.91
C SER A 358 9.24 5.70 17.89
N SER A 359 8.54 5.34 18.97
CA SER A 359 9.03 4.34 19.93
C SER A 359 9.10 2.93 19.35
N THR A 360 8.22 2.60 18.40
CA THR A 360 8.18 1.27 17.76
C THR A 360 9.29 1.12 16.73
N TRP A 361 9.49 2.14 15.88
CA TRP A 361 10.35 2.02 14.70
C TRP A 361 11.71 2.72 14.84
N TYR A 362 11.85 3.71 15.72
CA TYR A 362 13.08 4.53 15.81
C TYR A 362 13.90 4.32 17.09
N ALA A 363 13.46 3.47 18.01
CA ALA A 363 14.16 3.25 19.28
C ALA A 363 15.61 2.71 19.14
N GLY A 364 15.94 2.08 18.02
CA GLY A 364 17.27 1.50 17.76
C GLY A 364 18.19 2.37 16.91
N LEU A 365 17.81 3.60 16.57
CA LEU A 365 18.64 4.45 15.70
C LEU A 365 19.86 5.03 16.47
N PRO A 366 21.00 5.24 15.80
CA PRO A 366 22.18 5.84 16.42
C PRO A 366 21.89 7.26 16.94
N SER A 367 22.51 7.63 18.06
CA SER A 367 22.27 8.93 18.70
C SER A 367 22.75 10.12 17.88
N GLN A 368 23.79 9.93 17.06
CA GLN A 368 24.33 10.99 16.19
C GLN A 368 23.56 11.12 14.86
N THR A 369 22.77 10.09 14.50
CA THR A 369 21.96 10.06 13.28
C THR A 369 20.52 9.65 13.59
N PRO A 370 19.81 10.42 14.43
CA PRO A 370 18.43 10.13 14.76
C PRO A 370 17.54 10.24 13.51
N ALA A 371 16.31 9.73 13.62
CA ALA A 371 15.28 9.98 12.61
C ALA A 371 15.09 11.49 12.41
N ALA A 372 14.87 11.89 11.17
CA ALA A 372 14.44 13.24 10.82
C ALA A 372 13.04 13.51 11.38
N SER A 373 12.62 14.77 11.33
CA SER A 373 11.22 15.13 11.54
C SER A 373 10.34 14.38 10.53
N CYS A 374 9.17 13.98 10.99
CA CYS A 374 8.16 13.30 10.19
C CYS A 374 7.89 14.05 8.87
N ALA A 375 7.95 13.35 7.74
CA ALA A 375 7.84 13.89 6.38
C ALA A 375 6.63 13.35 5.57
N SER A 376 5.88 12.37 6.09
CA SER A 376 4.67 11.87 5.43
C SER A 376 3.49 12.86 5.41
N SER A 377 2.53 12.62 4.53
CA SER A 377 1.24 13.32 4.48
C SER A 377 0.32 13.11 5.69
N CYS A 378 0.68 12.22 6.63
CA CYS A 378 -0.05 12.03 7.90
C CYS A 378 0.61 12.75 9.08
N CYS A 379 1.76 13.38 8.87
CA CYS A 379 2.45 14.13 9.90
C CYS A 379 1.66 15.41 10.24
N MET A 380 1.73 15.82 11.50
CA MET A 380 1.15 17.08 11.96
C MET A 380 2.02 18.31 11.67
N ALA A 381 3.26 18.12 11.20
CA ALA A 381 4.19 19.19 10.86
C ALA A 381 4.26 19.39 9.33
N GLU A 382 4.67 20.60 8.92
CA GLU A 382 4.92 20.92 7.50
C GLU A 382 5.94 19.95 6.88
N ALA A 383 5.75 19.60 5.60
CA ALA A 383 6.57 18.64 4.89
C ALA A 383 8.06 19.03 4.96
N PHE A 384 8.90 18.11 5.45
CA PHE A 384 10.34 18.31 5.53
C PHE A 384 10.97 18.33 4.14
N ASN A 385 11.64 19.43 3.79
CA ASN A 385 12.46 19.52 2.58
C ASN A 385 13.93 19.30 2.96
N PRO A 386 14.56 18.18 2.58
CA PRO A 386 15.97 17.94 2.88
C PRO A 386 16.84 18.90 2.09
N THR A 387 17.21 20.02 2.71
CA THR A 387 18.18 20.96 2.14
C THR A 387 19.53 20.83 2.85
N TYR A 388 20.58 21.16 2.13
CA TYR A 388 21.87 21.43 2.74
C TYR A 388 21.74 22.55 3.77
N PRO A 389 22.53 22.54 4.87
CA PRO A 389 22.67 23.70 5.73
C PRO A 389 23.14 24.91 4.90
N ASP A 390 22.63 26.10 5.21
CA ASP A 390 23.10 27.35 4.58
C ASP A 390 24.64 27.46 4.70
N GLY A 391 25.33 27.58 3.56
CA GLY A 391 26.79 27.65 3.48
C GLY A 391 27.51 26.32 3.20
N ALA A 392 26.83 25.17 3.28
CA ALA A 392 27.36 23.88 2.87
C ALA A 392 27.16 23.63 1.36
N ALA A 393 27.68 24.52 0.51
CA ALA A 393 27.73 24.25 -0.93
C ALA A 393 28.81 23.20 -1.18
N CYS A 394 28.42 21.93 -1.33
CA CYS A 394 29.35 20.86 -1.65
C CYS A 394 29.76 20.91 -3.13
N PRO A 395 31.01 21.28 -3.47
CA PRO A 395 31.45 21.36 -4.87
C PRO A 395 31.66 19.97 -5.51
N TYR A 396 31.63 18.91 -4.69
CA TYR A 396 31.87 17.53 -5.09
C TYR A 396 30.62 16.74 -5.44
N VAL A 397 29.44 17.36 -5.44
CA VAL A 397 28.27 16.71 -6.02
C VAL A 397 28.55 16.59 -7.52
N SER A 398 29.00 15.40 -7.95
CA SER A 398 28.97 15.00 -9.35
C SER A 398 27.54 15.28 -9.80
N SER A 399 27.37 16.33 -10.61
CA SER A 399 26.09 16.69 -11.20
C SER A 399 25.45 15.41 -11.72
N ALA A 400 24.39 14.96 -11.04
CA ALA A 400 23.56 13.90 -11.55
C ALA A 400 23.18 14.28 -12.98
N PRO A 401 23.20 13.35 -13.95
CA PRO A 401 22.86 13.68 -15.33
C PRO A 401 21.47 14.31 -15.32
N THR A 402 21.44 15.62 -15.58
CA THR A 402 20.23 16.40 -15.75
C THR A 402 19.41 15.65 -16.78
N THR A 403 18.37 14.97 -16.33
CA THR A 403 17.41 14.36 -17.24
C THR A 403 16.68 15.56 -17.82
N THR A 404 17.11 15.99 -19.00
CA THR A 404 16.45 17.03 -19.78
C THR A 404 15.03 16.54 -20.00
N THR A 405 14.10 17.04 -19.18
CA THR A 405 12.68 16.91 -19.43
C THR A 405 12.41 17.72 -20.69
N THR A 406 12.39 17.02 -21.83
CA THR A 406 11.87 17.56 -23.09
C THR A 406 10.41 17.90 -22.84
N THR A 407 10.13 19.19 -22.65
CA THR A 407 8.79 19.76 -22.70
C THR A 407 8.18 19.35 -24.03
N THR A 408 7.30 18.35 -23.99
CA THR A 408 6.49 17.99 -25.15
C THR A 408 5.37 19.02 -25.20
N GLU A 409 5.50 19.92 -26.18
CA GLU A 409 4.51 20.91 -26.56
C GLU A 409 3.18 20.20 -26.85
N SER A 410 2.15 20.55 -26.08
CA SER A 410 0.80 20.03 -26.22
C SER A 410 0.16 20.64 -27.47
N THR A 411 0.29 19.97 -28.60
CA THR A 411 -0.46 20.31 -29.82
C THR A 411 -1.91 19.88 -29.66
N THR A 412 -2.77 20.84 -29.35
CA THR A 412 -4.22 20.75 -29.41
C THR A 412 -4.66 20.28 -30.80
N THR A 413 -5.10 19.03 -30.91
CA THR A 413 -5.71 18.49 -32.14
C THR A 413 -7.21 18.35 -31.92
N THR A 414 -7.96 19.27 -32.53
CA THR A 414 -9.41 19.25 -32.68
C THR A 414 -9.83 17.96 -33.39
N THR A 415 -10.61 17.11 -32.73
CA THR A 415 -11.13 15.87 -33.33
C THR A 415 -12.53 16.13 -33.88
N THR A 416 -12.64 16.20 -35.20
CA THR A 416 -13.88 16.13 -35.97
C THR A 416 -14.30 14.67 -36.14
N THR A 417 -15.58 14.40 -35.89
CA THR A 417 -16.29 13.14 -36.11
C THR A 417 -16.31 12.71 -37.58
N ALA A 418 -16.00 11.44 -37.87
CA ALA A 418 -16.59 10.71 -38.99
C ALA A 418 -16.51 9.19 -38.75
N ALA A 419 -17.63 8.53 -39.02
CA ALA A 419 -17.86 7.10 -38.88
C ALA A 419 -17.28 6.29 -40.06
N ALA A 420 -16.99 5.01 -39.78
CA ALA A 420 -17.50 3.82 -40.51
C ALA A 420 -16.45 2.73 -40.79
N ALA A 421 -16.90 1.51 -40.50
CA ALA A 421 -16.67 0.26 -41.22
C ALA A 421 -15.32 -0.49 -41.13
N ALA A 422 -15.42 -1.64 -40.43
CA ALA A 422 -15.21 -2.99 -40.96
C ALA A 422 -13.79 -3.52 -41.24
N MET A 423 -13.52 -4.62 -40.52
CA MET A 423 -13.14 -5.94 -41.04
C MET A 423 -11.67 -6.35 -41.25
N PHE A 424 -11.38 -7.50 -40.61
CA PHE A 424 -10.54 -8.63 -41.03
C PHE A 424 -9.01 -8.64 -40.83
N SER A 425 -8.58 -9.76 -40.20
CA SER A 425 -7.37 -10.56 -40.46
C SER A 425 -6.12 -10.40 -39.57
N ALA A 426 -6.03 -11.32 -38.60
CA ALA A 426 -5.00 -12.36 -38.39
C ALA A 426 -3.49 -12.00 -38.22
N PRO A 427 -2.72 -12.85 -37.49
CA PRO A 427 -1.44 -12.49 -36.88
C PRO A 427 -0.22 -12.90 -37.71
N VAL A 428 0.90 -12.20 -37.53
CA VAL A 428 2.23 -12.63 -38.02
C VAL A 428 3.18 -12.79 -36.84
N PHE A 429 3.67 -14.03 -36.71
CA PHE A 429 4.80 -14.46 -35.90
C PHE A 429 6.09 -13.71 -36.31
N GLY A 430 6.84 -13.23 -35.32
CA GLY A 430 8.21 -12.75 -35.50
C GLY A 430 9.07 -13.17 -34.31
N GLY A 431 9.86 -14.23 -34.51
CA GLY A 431 10.73 -14.80 -33.49
C GLY A 431 11.92 -13.89 -33.15
N PHE A 432 12.22 -13.79 -31.86
CA PHE A 432 13.46 -13.24 -31.35
C PHE A 432 14.54 -14.32 -31.35
N SER A 433 15.57 -14.12 -32.16
CA SER A 433 16.79 -14.92 -32.18
C SER A 433 17.81 -14.31 -31.21
N PHE A 434 18.33 -15.14 -30.30
CA PHE A 434 19.44 -14.83 -29.41
C PHE A 434 20.78 -14.90 -30.16
N GLY A 435 21.61 -13.88 -30.02
CA GLY A 435 23.03 -13.89 -30.34
C GLY A 435 23.63 -12.56 -29.92
N GLY A 436 24.79 -12.45 -29.31
CA GLY A 436 25.80 -13.41 -28.89
C GLY A 436 26.90 -12.56 -28.24
N LEU A 437 27.46 -13.05 -27.14
CA LEU A 437 28.68 -12.52 -26.53
C LEU A 437 29.86 -12.65 -27.50
N PRO A 438 30.84 -11.74 -27.40
CA PRO A 438 32.18 -12.26 -27.09
C PRO A 438 32.98 -11.39 -26.11
N GLY A 439 33.52 -12.05 -25.08
CA GLY A 439 34.96 -12.27 -24.96
C GLY A 439 35.93 -11.09 -24.85
N ILE A 440 36.35 -10.81 -23.60
CA ILE A 440 37.74 -10.95 -23.07
C ILE A 440 38.89 -10.06 -23.61
N ARG A 441 39.70 -9.59 -22.62
CA ARG A 441 41.04 -8.94 -22.61
C ARG A 441 41.00 -7.44 -22.91
N ARG A 442 41.55 -6.55 -22.08
CA ARG A 442 42.73 -6.61 -21.18
C ARG A 442 42.46 -5.95 -19.84
#